data_AF-A0A1M5GSC2-F1
#
_entry.id   AF-A0A1M5GSC2-F1
#
_cell.length_a   1.000
_cell.length_b   1.000
_cell.length_c   1.000
_cell.angle_alpha   90.00
_cell.angle_beta   90.00
_cell.angle_gamma   90.00
#
_symmetry.space_group_name_H-M   'P 1'
#
loop_
_entity.id
_entity.type
_entity.pdbx_description
1 polymer ?
#
loop_
_entity_poly.entity_id
_entity_poly.type
_entity_poly.pdbx_seq_one_letter_code
_entity_poly.pdbx_strand_id
1 'polypeptide(L)'
;MKKLLAFGLFLVFLSCQKDNNEIEYSLPSPEGLIHWDILKVEGENSVNVTDTLILDVYCPRSSSCDYISQLLSDEHGNRILVKAFGNTRENSPCLMFAVPQVLKYEFIPNKRGVYILEFIKRDDTTINFTVNVK
;
A
#
# COMPACT_ATOMS: atom_id res chain seq x y z
N MET A 1 64.18 -11.65 -21.31
CA MET A 1 62.90 -11.78 -22.03
C MET A 1 61.79 -12.04 -21.02
N LYS A 2 60.70 -11.28 -21.14
CA LYS A 2 59.33 -11.42 -20.62
C LYS A 2 59.09 -11.92 -19.17
N LYS A 3 58.65 -10.94 -18.37
CA LYS A 3 57.86 -11.02 -17.13
C LYS A 3 56.61 -11.89 -17.30
N LEU A 4 56.14 -12.51 -16.22
CA LEU A 4 54.71 -12.60 -15.87
C LEU A 4 54.57 -13.10 -14.42
N LEU A 5 54.53 -12.15 -13.49
CA LEU A 5 53.94 -12.31 -12.18
C LEU A 5 52.42 -12.44 -12.40
N ALA A 6 51.90 -13.66 -12.28
CA ALA A 6 50.46 -13.88 -12.27
C ALA A 6 49.90 -13.40 -10.92
N PHE A 7 49.53 -12.13 -10.87
CA PHE A 7 48.76 -11.53 -9.79
C PHE A 7 47.34 -12.10 -9.89
N GLY A 8 47.02 -13.08 -9.04
CA GLY A 8 45.68 -13.64 -8.94
C GLY A 8 44.72 -12.58 -8.44
N LEU A 9 43.98 -11.99 -9.38
CA LEU A 9 42.88 -11.07 -9.12
C LEU A 9 41.74 -11.87 -8.46
N PHE A 10 41.72 -11.89 -7.13
CA PHE A 10 40.59 -12.43 -6.37
C PHE A 10 39.44 -11.42 -6.53
N LEU A 11 38.67 -11.58 -7.61
CA LEU A 11 37.42 -10.85 -7.82
C LEU A 11 36.46 -11.32 -6.73
N VAL A 12 36.34 -10.50 -5.69
CA VAL A 12 35.26 -10.56 -4.73
C VAL A 12 33.97 -10.37 -5.52
N PHE A 13 33.31 -11.46 -5.89
CA PHE A 13 31.90 -11.45 -6.26
C PHE A 13 31.12 -11.06 -5.00
N LEU A 14 31.03 -9.76 -4.75
CA LEU A 14 29.94 -9.17 -3.99
C LEU A 14 28.69 -9.43 -4.83
N SER A 15 28.13 -10.64 -4.68
CA SER A 15 26.75 -10.90 -5.04
C SER A 15 25.91 -9.99 -4.16
N CYS A 16 25.59 -8.81 -4.67
CA CYS A 16 24.48 -8.03 -4.18
C CYS A 16 23.24 -8.88 -4.49
N GLN A 17 22.87 -9.75 -3.55
CA GLN A 17 21.54 -10.34 -3.54
C GLN A 17 20.61 -9.14 -3.38
N LYS A 18 20.07 -8.68 -4.51
CA LYS A 18 18.87 -7.87 -4.50
C LYS A 18 17.83 -8.82 -3.92
N ASP A 19 17.54 -8.65 -2.63
CA ASP A 19 16.38 -9.25 -2.00
C ASP A 19 15.15 -8.73 -2.76
N ASN A 20 14.78 -9.45 -3.80
CA ASN A 20 13.46 -9.42 -4.39
C ASN A 20 12.54 -10.16 -3.41
N ASN A 21 12.39 -9.62 -2.20
CA ASN A 21 11.19 -9.83 -1.42
C ASN A 21 10.09 -9.00 -2.10
N GLU A 22 9.75 -9.37 -3.33
CA GLU A 22 8.45 -9.07 -3.90
C GLU A 22 7.47 -9.88 -3.06
N ILE A 23 6.93 -9.22 -2.05
CA ILE A 23 5.94 -9.83 -1.18
C ILE A 23 4.76 -10.16 -2.09
N GLU A 24 4.49 -11.46 -2.26
CA GLU A 24 3.39 -11.95 -3.08
C GLU A 24 2.08 -11.66 -2.34
N TYR A 25 1.52 -10.48 -2.58
CA TYR A 25 0.30 -10.01 -1.93
C TYR A 25 -0.96 -10.56 -2.62
N SER A 26 -1.10 -11.88 -2.72
CA SER A 26 -2.37 -12.50 -3.13
C SER A 26 -3.33 -12.48 -1.95
N LEU A 27 -4.11 -11.42 -1.84
CA LEU A 27 -5.12 -11.28 -0.81
C LEU A 27 -6.45 -11.82 -1.32
N PRO A 28 -7.15 -12.68 -0.58
CA PRO A 28 -8.48 -13.10 -0.98
C PRO A 28 -9.41 -11.86 -0.94
N SER A 29 -9.95 -11.49 -2.10
CA SER A 29 -11.05 -10.54 -2.16
C SER A 29 -12.23 -11.13 -1.37
N PRO A 30 -12.84 -10.38 -0.43
CA PRO A 30 -14.03 -10.84 0.26
C PRO A 30 -15.11 -11.22 -0.75
N GLU A 31 -15.85 -12.29 -0.46
CA GLU A 31 -16.81 -12.86 -1.40
C GLU A 31 -17.86 -11.83 -1.86
N GLY A 32 -17.95 -11.60 -3.18
CA GLY A 32 -18.89 -10.65 -3.77
C GLY A 32 -18.46 -9.18 -3.74
N LEU A 33 -17.21 -8.88 -3.35
CA LEU A 33 -16.62 -7.55 -3.45
C LEU A 33 -15.52 -7.51 -4.51
N ILE A 34 -15.41 -6.37 -5.18
CA ILE A 34 -14.34 -6.09 -6.13
C ILE A 34 -13.33 -5.14 -5.47
N HIS A 35 -12.06 -5.26 -5.86
CA HIS A 35 -11.02 -4.32 -5.50
C HIS A 35 -11.12 -3.07 -6.38
N TRP A 36 -11.17 -1.93 -5.71
CA TRP A 36 -11.45 -0.65 -6.30
C TRP A 36 -10.21 0.10 -6.75
N ASP A 37 -10.37 0.91 -7.79
CA ASP A 37 -9.31 1.80 -8.22
C ASP A 37 -9.19 3.01 -7.28
N ILE A 38 -8.03 3.20 -6.68
CA ILE A 38 -7.75 4.33 -5.80
C ILE A 38 -7.14 5.44 -6.67
N LEU A 39 -7.84 6.56 -6.76
CA LEU A 39 -7.48 7.67 -7.65
C LEU A 39 -6.52 8.65 -6.97
N LYS A 40 -6.71 8.87 -5.66
CA LYS A 40 -5.99 9.88 -4.89
C LYS A 40 -6.11 9.60 -3.39
N VAL A 41 -5.10 10.01 -2.63
CA VAL A 41 -5.14 10.03 -1.16
C VAL A 41 -4.71 11.41 -0.69
N GLU A 42 -5.48 12.01 0.22
CA GLU A 42 -5.20 13.32 0.81
C GLU A 42 -5.38 13.30 2.33
N GLY A 43 -4.74 14.24 3.01
CA GLY A 43 -4.85 14.40 4.45
C GLY A 43 -3.59 15.00 5.03
N GLU A 44 -3.59 15.20 6.34
CA GLU A 44 -2.38 15.58 7.07
C GLU A 44 -1.34 14.46 6.97
N ASN A 45 -0.06 14.81 6.98
CA ASN A 45 1.04 13.85 6.93
C ASN A 45 1.76 13.70 8.27
N SER A 46 1.18 14.20 9.36
CA SER A 46 1.74 14.10 10.70
C SER A 46 0.66 13.89 11.75
N VAL A 47 0.98 13.05 12.74
CA VAL A 47 0.08 12.69 13.84
C VAL A 47 0.93 12.35 15.08
N ASN A 48 0.39 12.46 16.29
CA ASN A 48 1.08 11.97 17.47
C ASN A 48 0.85 10.45 17.62
N VAL A 49 1.71 9.77 18.37
CA VAL A 49 1.43 8.40 18.80
C VAL A 49 0.07 8.34 19.49
N THR A 50 -0.72 7.29 19.20
CA THR A 50 -2.09 7.03 19.69
C THR A 50 -3.19 7.97 19.20
N ASP A 51 -2.86 9.08 18.57
CA ASP A 51 -3.86 9.94 17.92
C ASP A 51 -4.30 9.31 16.58
N THR A 52 -5.55 9.58 16.19
CA THR A 52 -6.08 9.11 14.90
C THR A 52 -5.75 10.11 13.80
N LEU A 53 -5.06 9.65 12.76
CA LEU A 53 -4.92 10.36 11.49
C LEU A 53 -6.03 9.92 10.53
N ILE A 54 -6.77 10.88 9.98
CA ILE A 54 -7.82 10.62 9.00
C ILE A 54 -7.30 11.00 7.61
N LEU A 55 -7.34 10.04 6.69
CA LEU A 55 -7.01 10.25 5.27
C LEU A 55 -8.25 10.11 4.39
N ASP A 56 -8.32 10.94 3.37
CA ASP A 56 -9.35 11.02 2.36
C ASP A 56 -8.90 10.23 1.14
N VAL A 57 -9.52 9.08 0.91
CA VAL A 57 -9.17 8.13 -0.16
C VAL A 57 -10.24 8.20 -1.24
N TYR A 58 -9.87 8.70 -2.41
CA TYR A 58 -10.78 8.96 -3.52
C TYR A 58 -10.91 7.71 -4.38
N CYS A 59 -12.11 7.14 -4.44
CA CYS A 59 -12.42 5.97 -5.25
C CYS A 59 -13.75 6.17 -6.03
N PRO A 60 -13.95 5.54 -7.20
CA PRO A 60 -15.06 5.85 -8.13
C PRO A 60 -16.41 5.20 -7.76
N ARG A 61 -17.13 5.61 -6.69
CA ARG A 61 -18.17 4.81 -5.94
C ARG A 61 -19.32 4.21 -6.76
N SER A 62 -19.80 3.01 -6.40
CA SER A 62 -21.00 2.36 -6.99
C SER A 62 -22.07 2.09 -5.94
N SER A 63 -21.72 2.04 -4.65
CA SER A 63 -22.69 1.73 -3.58
C SER A 63 -22.30 2.22 -2.19
N SER A 64 -23.26 2.39 -1.29
CA SER A 64 -23.03 2.66 0.14
C SER A 64 -22.31 1.53 0.91
N CYS A 65 -22.04 0.38 0.29
CA CYS A 65 -21.38 -0.78 0.92
C CYS A 65 -19.85 -0.78 0.79
N ASP A 66 -19.27 0.20 0.11
CA ASP A 66 -17.83 0.23 -0.13
C ASP A 66 -17.05 0.61 1.15
N TYR A 67 -15.91 -0.04 1.40
CA TYR A 67 -15.07 0.16 2.60
C TYR A 67 -13.57 -0.01 2.30
N ILE A 68 -12.72 0.48 3.21
CA ILE A 68 -11.26 0.32 3.13
C ILE A 68 -10.82 -0.78 4.10
N SER A 69 -10.02 -1.71 3.61
CA SER A 69 -9.37 -2.74 4.42
C SER A 69 -7.88 -2.42 4.55
N GLN A 70 -7.40 -2.41 5.79
CA GLN A 70 -5.98 -2.38 6.11
C GLN A 70 -5.43 -3.81 6.14
N LEU A 71 -4.23 -4.00 5.61
CA LEU A 71 -3.51 -5.26 5.64
C LEU A 71 -2.08 -5.07 6.14
N LEU A 72 -1.53 -6.21 6.58
CA LEU A 72 -0.39 -6.40 7.46
C LEU A 72 0.75 -5.39 7.29
N SER A 73 1.30 -4.99 8.44
CA SER A 73 2.55 -4.25 8.50
C SER A 73 3.73 -5.13 8.04
N ASP A 74 4.75 -4.55 7.43
CA ASP A 74 6.03 -5.22 7.17
C ASP A 74 6.71 -5.71 8.47
N GLU A 75 7.80 -6.48 8.36
CA GLU A 75 8.56 -6.99 9.52
C GLU A 75 9.01 -5.91 10.51
N HIS A 76 9.02 -4.64 10.07
CA HIS A 76 9.40 -3.47 10.86
C HIS A 76 8.18 -2.70 11.42
N GLY A 77 6.95 -3.05 11.03
CA GLY A 77 5.73 -2.41 11.50
C GLY A 77 5.36 -1.10 10.80
N ASN A 78 6.18 -0.62 9.84
CA ASN A 78 6.16 0.76 9.36
C ASN A 78 5.66 0.92 7.92
N ARG A 79 5.65 -0.17 7.13
CA ARG A 79 4.95 -0.20 5.84
C ARG A 79 3.61 -0.88 6.02
N ILE A 80 2.53 -0.21 5.63
CA ILE A 80 1.15 -0.71 5.81
C ILE A 80 0.47 -0.73 4.46
N LEU A 81 -0.10 -1.88 4.10
CA LEU A 81 -0.87 -1.99 2.88
C LEU A 81 -2.32 -1.60 3.09
N VAL A 82 -2.89 -0.89 2.12
CA VAL A 82 -4.29 -0.45 2.17
C VAL A 82 -4.98 -0.77 0.85
N LYS A 83 -6.11 -1.48 0.91
CA LYS A 83 -6.97 -1.79 -0.24
C LYS A 83 -8.37 -1.24 -0.03
N ALA A 84 -8.98 -0.71 -1.09
CA ALA A 84 -10.39 -0.33 -1.10
C ALA A 84 -11.24 -1.42 -1.76
N PHE A 85 -12.38 -1.77 -1.17
CA PHE A 85 -13.30 -2.77 -1.71
C PHE A 85 -14.70 -2.18 -1.85
N GLY A 86 -15.44 -2.66 -2.85
CA GLY A 86 -16.83 -2.24 -3.06
C GLY A 86 -17.68 -3.28 -3.77
N ASN A 87 -19.00 -3.10 -3.68
CA ASN A 87 -19.97 -4.07 -4.19
C ASN A 87 -20.35 -3.77 -5.64
N THR A 88 -20.25 -4.77 -6.52
CA THR A 88 -20.57 -4.64 -7.95
C THR A 88 -21.62 -5.66 -8.40
N ARG A 89 -22.36 -6.29 -7.48
CA ARG A 89 -23.37 -7.28 -7.87
C ARG A 89 -24.39 -6.63 -8.81
N GLU A 90 -24.58 -7.26 -9.97
CA GLU A 90 -25.53 -6.87 -11.03
C GLU A 90 -26.99 -6.79 -10.51
N ASN A 91 -27.30 -7.54 -9.44
CA ASN A 91 -28.60 -7.56 -8.75
C ASN A 91 -28.62 -6.79 -7.41
N SER A 92 -27.58 -6.02 -7.09
CA SER A 92 -27.62 -5.11 -5.94
C SER A 92 -28.39 -3.85 -6.35
N PRO A 93 -29.22 -3.25 -5.49
CA PRO A 93 -29.94 -1.99 -5.78
C PRO A 93 -29.01 -0.76 -5.88
N CYS A 94 -27.74 -0.99 -6.18
CA CYS A 94 -26.67 -0.02 -6.17
C CYS A 94 -26.53 0.59 -7.57
N LEU A 95 -26.85 1.87 -7.67
CA LEU A 95 -26.82 2.61 -8.92
C LEU A 95 -25.37 2.75 -9.41
N MET A 96 -25.12 2.40 -10.67
CA MET A 96 -23.85 2.67 -11.36
C MET A 96 -23.70 4.19 -11.64
N PHE A 97 -23.35 4.99 -10.64
CA PHE A 97 -22.96 6.38 -10.81
C PHE A 97 -21.50 6.60 -10.42
N ALA A 98 -20.63 6.59 -11.42
CA ALA A 98 -19.17 6.72 -11.30
C ALA A 98 -18.72 8.17 -11.00
N VAL A 99 -19.11 8.72 -9.85
CA VAL A 99 -18.56 9.97 -9.32
C VAL A 99 -17.48 9.61 -8.30
N PRO A 100 -16.27 10.20 -8.37
CA PRO A 100 -15.27 10.03 -7.32
C PRO A 100 -15.86 10.41 -5.97
N GLN A 101 -15.86 9.49 -5.01
CA GLN A 101 -16.23 9.78 -3.62
C GLN A 101 -15.06 9.51 -2.68
N VAL A 102 -15.13 10.15 -1.53
CA VAL A 102 -14.09 10.13 -0.51
C VAL A 102 -14.45 9.11 0.56
N LEU A 103 -13.64 8.05 0.66
CA LEU A 103 -13.66 7.10 1.77
C LEU A 103 -12.68 7.59 2.84
N LYS A 104 -13.05 7.49 4.12
CA LYS A 104 -12.16 7.84 5.23
C LYS A 104 -11.33 6.61 5.63
N TYR A 105 -10.01 6.76 5.65
CA TYR A 105 -9.09 5.79 6.22
C TYR A 105 -8.56 6.32 7.56
N GLU A 106 -8.70 5.51 8.61
CA GLU A 106 -8.21 5.85 9.94
C GLU A 106 -6.88 5.13 10.20
N PHE A 107 -5.85 5.90 10.48
CA PHE A 107 -4.53 5.40 10.85
C PHE A 107 -4.22 5.77 12.30
N ILE A 108 -3.98 4.77 13.14
CA ILE A 108 -3.64 4.94 14.57
C ILE A 108 -2.27 4.31 14.83
N PRO A 109 -1.19 5.10 14.88
CA PRO A 109 0.14 4.58 15.14
C PRO A 109 0.34 4.26 16.62
N ASN A 110 1.09 3.20 16.91
CA ASN A 110 1.45 2.80 18.27
C ASN A 110 2.91 3.11 18.64
N LYS A 111 3.71 3.62 17.69
CA LYS A 111 5.13 3.96 17.88
C LYS A 111 5.48 5.21 17.06
N ARG A 112 6.52 5.93 17.50
CA ARG A 112 7.10 7.06 16.75
C ARG A 112 7.88 6.54 15.56
N GLY A 113 7.91 7.32 14.49
CA GLY A 113 8.69 6.99 13.30
C GLY A 113 8.08 7.52 12.02
N VAL A 114 8.63 7.05 10.90
CA VAL A 114 8.11 7.34 9.55
C VAL A 114 7.42 6.09 9.05
N TYR A 115 6.13 6.24 8.71
CA TYR A 115 5.31 5.19 8.14
C TYR A 115 5.09 5.44 6.66
N ILE A 116 5.01 4.37 5.88
CA ILE A 116 4.62 4.40 4.47
C ILE A 116 3.32 3.61 4.35
N LEU A 117 2.24 4.32 4.07
CA LEU A 117 0.94 3.71 3.75
C LEU A 117 0.89 3.49 2.24
N GLU A 118 0.84 2.23 1.81
CA GLU A 118 0.84 1.83 0.41
C GLU A 118 -0.59 1.47 0.00
N PHE A 119 -1.25 2.40 -0.70
CA PHE A 119 -2.60 2.23 -1.20
C PHE A 119 -2.54 1.51 -2.55
N ILE A 120 -2.99 0.26 -2.60
CA ILE A 120 -2.91 -0.59 -3.79
C ILE A 120 -4.12 -0.30 -4.69
N LYS A 121 -3.85 0.05 -5.95
CA LYS A 121 -4.83 0.26 -7.02
C LYS A 121 -5.25 -1.07 -7.63
N ARG A 122 -6.36 -1.07 -8.39
CA ARG A 122 -6.89 -2.28 -9.03
C ARG A 122 -5.92 -2.94 -10.03
N ASP A 123 -5.01 -2.16 -10.60
CA ASP A 123 -3.96 -2.61 -11.52
C ASP A 123 -2.65 -3.00 -10.80
N ASP A 124 -2.70 -3.23 -9.49
CA ASP A 124 -1.59 -3.57 -8.60
C ASP A 124 -0.49 -2.49 -8.48
N THR A 125 -0.68 -1.31 -9.08
CA THR A 125 0.18 -0.15 -8.82
C THR A 125 -0.14 0.47 -7.45
N THR A 126 0.78 1.25 -6.87
CA THR A 126 0.58 1.85 -5.54
C THR A 126 0.61 3.37 -5.54
N ILE A 127 -0.19 3.95 -4.64
CA ILE A 127 -0.04 5.33 -4.17
C ILE A 127 0.58 5.27 -2.78
N ASN A 128 1.76 5.85 -2.62
CA ASN A 128 2.47 5.85 -1.34
C ASN A 128 2.19 7.16 -0.59
N PHE A 129 1.71 7.06 0.65
CA PHE A 129 1.48 8.19 1.54
C PHE A 129 2.41 8.09 2.75
N THR A 130 3.30 9.08 2.91
CA THR A 130 4.27 9.10 4.02
C THR A 130 3.68 9.82 5.22
N VAL A 131 3.71 9.17 6.40
CA VAL A 131 3.21 9.74 7.66
C VAL A 131 4.35 9.87 8.66
N ASN A 132 4.48 11.05 9.26
CA ASN A 132 5.45 11.34 10.31
C ASN A 132 4.79 11.33 11.70
N VAL A 133 5.12 10.31 12.49
CA VAL A 133 4.55 10.10 13.83
C VAL A 133 5.47 10.64 14.91
N LYS A 134 4.94 11.62 15.67
CA LYS A 134 5.65 12.38 16.72
C LYS A 134 5.32 11.90 18.13
#